data_AF-A0A7S1EGA5-F1
#
_entry.id   AF-A0A7S1EGA5-F1
#
_cell.length_a   1.000
_cell.length_b   1.000
_cell.length_c   1.000
_cell.angle_alpha   90.00
_cell.angle_beta   90.00
_cell.angle_gamma   90.00
#
_symmetry.space_group_name_H-M   'P 1'
#
loop_
_entity.id
_entity.type
_entity.pdbx_description
1 polymer ?
#
loop_
_entity_poly.entity_id
_entity_poly.type
_entity_poly.pdbx_seq_one_letter_code
_entity_poly.pdbx_strand_id
1 'polypeptide(L)'
;SMRRIWIESAAILCAVLVLGGCATSKDKLLPHGDHTMLDVWNQETGGSAGGGQAARQLLDARQGLRRPLTEADVQAAPATAAAYTRTAANEIYRQFHRLPNPDLVMYVFPHLAGTDPVPVPGT
;
A
#
# COMPACT_ATOMS: atom_id res chain seq x y z
N SER A 1 23.40 30.41 46.24
CA SER A 1 22.18 30.31 45.40
C SER A 1 22.48 30.34 43.90
N MET A 2 23.46 31.14 43.43
CA MET A 2 23.75 31.37 42.01
C MET A 2 24.04 30.11 41.16
N ARG A 3 24.75 29.12 41.71
CA ARG A 3 25.03 27.84 41.02
C ARG A 3 23.79 26.98 40.78
N ARG A 4 22.79 27.05 41.68
CA ARG A 4 21.56 26.26 41.59
C ARG A 4 20.61 26.82 40.52
N ILE A 5 20.53 28.15 40.44
CA ILE A 5 19.74 28.86 39.42
C ILE A 5 20.27 28.57 38.01
N TRP A 6 21.59 28.46 37.85
CA TRP A 6 22.21 28.10 36.57
C TRP A 6 21.86 26.68 36.12
N ILE A 7 21.83 25.73 37.05
CA ILE A 7 21.48 24.33 36.77
C ILE A 7 20.00 24.20 36.41
N GLU A 8 19.11 24.88 37.15
CA GLU A 8 17.68 24.88 36.88
C GLU A 8 17.36 25.49 35.50
N SER A 9 17.99 26.62 35.15
CA SER A 9 17.85 27.24 33.83
C SER A 9 18.37 26.34 32.70
N ALA A 10 19.51 25.68 32.89
CA ALA A 10 20.06 24.75 31.90
C ALA A 10 19.16 23.53 31.71
N ALA A 11 18.59 22.99 32.78
CA ALA A 11 17.66 21.86 32.72
C ALA A 11 16.37 22.23 31.97
N ILE A 12 15.82 23.44 32.20
CA ILE A 12 14.64 23.93 31.49
C ILE A 12 14.94 24.11 29.99
N LEU A 13 16.09 24.71 29.65
CA LEU A 13 16.50 24.87 28.25
C LEU A 13 16.63 23.51 27.54
N CYS A 14 17.27 22.52 28.19
CA CYS A 14 17.36 21.17 27.65
C CYS A 14 15.98 20.51 27.47
N ALA A 15 15.07 20.68 28.42
CA ALA A 15 13.72 20.15 28.32
C ALA A 15 12.95 20.74 27.12
N VAL A 16 13.08 22.05 26.88
CA VAL A 16 12.44 22.73 25.73
C VAL A 16 13.01 22.24 24.41
N LEU A 17 14.32 22.01 24.32
CA LEU A 17 14.96 21.49 23.10
C LEU A 17 14.53 20.06 22.77
N VAL A 18 14.30 19.21 23.78
CA VAL A 18 13.81 17.84 23.59
C VAL A 18 12.34 17.80 23.17
N LEU A 19 11.55 18.81 23.53
CA LEU A 19 10.15 18.95 23.10
C LEU A 19 9.99 19.52 21.69
N GLY A 20 11.08 20.00 21.07
CA GLY A 20 11.09 20.40 19.67
C GLY A 20 11.04 19.18 18.74
N GLY A 21 9.97 19.05 17.94
CA GLY A 21 9.88 18.02 16.90
C GLY A 21 10.71 18.38 15.66
N CYS A 22 11.31 17.38 15.01
CA CYS A 22 11.90 17.53 13.68
C CYS A 22 10.78 17.72 12.64
N ALA A 23 10.48 18.96 12.25
CA ALA A 23 9.54 19.24 11.17
C ALA A 23 10.24 19.03 9.81
N THR A 24 9.77 18.07 9.01
CA THR A 24 10.15 17.96 7.60
C THR A 24 9.24 18.83 6.75
N SER A 25 9.77 19.49 5.72
CA SER A 25 8.99 20.36 4.85
C SER A 25 8.23 19.56 3.78
N LYS A 26 7.02 20.01 3.45
CA LYS A 26 6.17 19.40 2.41
C LYS A 26 6.91 19.29 1.08
N ASP A 27 7.65 20.31 0.68
CA ASP A 27 8.34 20.35 -0.61
C ASP A 27 9.47 19.32 -0.71
N LYS A 28 10.01 18.88 0.43
CA LYS A 28 10.98 17.79 0.51
C LYS A 28 10.34 16.41 0.46
N LEU A 29 9.11 16.27 0.98
CA LEU A 29 8.33 15.03 0.93
C LEU A 29 7.59 14.82 -0.39
N LEU A 30 7.20 15.92 -1.04
CA LEU A 30 6.43 15.93 -2.29
C LEU A 30 7.11 16.92 -3.24
N PRO A 31 8.27 16.56 -3.83
CA PRO A 31 8.94 17.43 -4.77
C PRO A 31 8.02 17.68 -5.97
N HIS A 32 7.61 18.94 -6.15
CA HIS A 32 6.91 19.38 -7.34
C HIS A 32 7.96 19.68 -8.41
N GLY A 33 8.02 18.89 -9.49
CA GLY A 33 9.00 19.03 -10.57
C GLY A 33 8.65 18.17 -11.78
N ASP A 34 9.50 18.18 -12.81
CA ASP A 34 9.32 17.52 -14.12
C ASP A 34 9.52 15.99 -14.08
N HIS A 35 9.35 15.35 -12.94
CA HIS A 35 9.54 13.91 -12.79
C HIS A 35 8.26 13.18 -13.20
N THR A 36 8.38 12.22 -14.11
CA THR A 36 7.24 11.36 -14.42
C THR A 36 6.96 10.43 -13.24
N MET A 37 5.72 9.93 -13.13
CA MET A 37 5.38 8.93 -12.10
C MET A 37 6.25 7.67 -12.19
N LEU A 38 6.78 7.36 -13.38
CA LEU A 38 7.71 6.26 -13.58
C LEU A 38 9.09 6.55 -12.97
N ASP A 39 9.57 7.79 -13.05
CA ASP A 39 10.83 8.22 -12.44
C ASP A 39 10.73 8.14 -10.91
N VAL A 40 9.62 8.62 -10.34
CA VAL A 40 9.32 8.53 -8.91
C VAL A 40 9.25 7.06 -8.48
N TRP A 41 8.56 6.21 -9.24
CA TRP A 41 8.50 4.78 -8.95
C TRP A 41 9.88 4.14 -8.96
N ASN A 42 10.69 4.39 -9.99
CA ASN A 42 12.02 3.81 -10.09
C ASN A 42 12.97 4.33 -8.99
N GLN A 43 12.87 5.60 -8.61
CA GLN A 43 13.68 6.17 -7.54
C GLN A 43 13.33 5.56 -6.18
N GLU A 44 12.05 5.51 -5.83
CA GLU A 44 11.59 5.05 -4.51
C GLU A 44 11.60 3.52 -4.37
N THR A 45 11.38 2.80 -5.46
CA THR A 45 11.34 1.32 -5.44
C THR A 45 12.63 0.66 -5.93
N GLY A 46 13.63 1.44 -6.34
CA GLY A 46 14.92 0.93 -6.81
C GLY A 46 14.84 0.27 -8.20
N GLY A 47 14.14 0.94 -9.12
CA GLY A 47 13.80 0.55 -10.48
C GLY A 47 14.97 0.05 -11.31
N SER A 48 15.07 -1.27 -11.36
CA SER A 48 15.59 -2.15 -12.41
C SER A 48 15.33 -3.57 -11.89
N ALA A 49 15.27 -4.57 -12.76
CA ALA A 49 14.87 -5.96 -12.46
C ALA A 49 15.80 -6.75 -11.49
N GLY A 50 16.46 -6.07 -10.55
CA GLY A 50 17.35 -6.62 -9.54
C GLY A 50 17.49 -5.67 -8.37
N GLY A 51 16.47 -5.60 -7.51
CA GLY A 51 16.48 -5.03 -6.16
C GLY A 51 17.66 -4.12 -5.82
N GLY A 52 17.56 -2.84 -6.18
CA GLY A 52 18.57 -1.83 -5.85
C GLY A 52 18.77 -1.67 -4.34
N GLN A 53 19.88 -1.03 -3.95
CA GLN A 53 20.21 -0.74 -2.54
C GLN A 53 19.06 -0.03 -1.81
N ALA A 54 18.33 0.87 -2.48
CA ALA A 54 17.15 1.55 -1.93
C ALA A 54 16.03 0.56 -1.54
N ALA A 55 15.71 -0.41 -2.40
CA ALA A 55 14.71 -1.44 -2.10
C ALA A 55 15.12 -2.31 -0.90
N ARG A 56 16.42 -2.62 -0.79
CA ARG A 56 16.97 -3.37 0.36
C ARG A 56 16.92 -2.54 1.65
N GLN A 57 17.27 -1.26 1.60
CA GLN A 57 17.17 -0.34 2.74
C GLN A 57 15.72 -0.17 3.20
N LEU A 58 14.77 -0.08 2.26
CA LEU A 58 13.35 -0.06 2.56
C LEU A 58 12.86 -1.34 3.23
N LEU A 59 13.32 -2.50 2.74
CA LEU A 59 13.02 -3.79 3.38
C LEU A 59 13.59 -3.88 4.79
N ASP A 60 14.83 -3.44 4.99
CA ASP A 60 15.52 -3.47 6.29
C ASP A 60 14.85 -2.52 7.29
N ALA A 61 14.52 -1.30 6.87
CA ALA A 61 13.73 -0.36 7.68
C ALA A 61 12.36 -0.95 8.05
N ARG A 62 11.66 -1.56 7.09
CA ARG A 62 10.39 -2.26 7.35
C ARG A 62 10.54 -3.42 8.31
N GLN A 63 11.66 -4.14 8.27
CA GLN A 63 11.95 -5.23 9.22
C GLN A 63 12.19 -4.69 10.63
N GLY A 64 12.92 -3.58 10.79
CA GLY A 64 13.11 -2.92 12.08
C GLY A 64 11.82 -2.38 12.72
N LEU A 65 10.87 -1.97 11.90
CA LEU A 65 9.53 -1.52 12.34
C LEU A 65 8.56 -2.68 12.63
N ARG A 66 8.89 -3.90 12.19
CA ARG A 66 8.02 -5.06 12.37
C ARG A 66 8.23 -5.64 13.75
N ARG A 67 7.18 -5.65 14.58
CA ARG A 67 7.16 -6.49 15.80
C ARG A 67 7.35 -7.95 15.37
N PRO A 68 8.31 -8.70 15.95
CA PRO A 68 8.45 -10.11 15.63
C PRO A 68 7.15 -10.84 16.00
N LEU A 69 6.69 -11.70 15.10
CA LEU A 69 5.56 -12.58 15.38
C LEU A 69 5.99 -13.51 16.53
N THR A 70 5.17 -13.55 17.57
CA THR A 70 5.36 -14.55 18.63
C THR A 70 4.95 -15.92 18.10
N GLU A 71 5.40 -16.99 18.75
CA GLU A 71 4.95 -18.35 18.40
C GLU A 71 3.42 -18.44 18.42
N ALA A 72 2.77 -17.79 19.40
CA ALA A 72 1.31 -17.73 19.46
C ALA A 72 0.68 -17.05 18.24
N ASP A 73 1.29 -15.97 17.72
CA ASP A 73 0.79 -15.29 16.52
C ASP A 73 0.92 -16.19 15.28
N VAL A 74 2.02 -16.94 15.16
CA VAL A 74 2.25 -17.89 14.06
C VAL A 74 1.23 -19.03 14.12
N GLN A 75 0.99 -19.59 15.32
CA GLN A 75 0.00 -20.66 15.52
C GLN A 75 -1.44 -20.17 15.30
N ALA A 76 -1.75 -18.91 15.61
CA ALA A 76 -3.07 -18.31 15.41
C ALA A 76 -3.33 -17.82 13.96
N ALA A 77 -2.27 -17.63 13.16
CA ALA A 77 -2.38 -17.10 11.80
C ALA A 77 -3.30 -17.94 10.88
N PRO A 78 -3.23 -19.28 10.85
CA PRO A 78 -4.10 -20.09 9.99
C PRO A 78 -5.57 -19.95 10.34
N ALA A 79 -5.90 -19.96 11.64
CA ALA A 79 -7.27 -19.82 12.12
C ALA A 79 -7.83 -18.43 11.80
N THR A 80 -7.03 -17.38 12.02
CA THR A 80 -7.39 -15.99 11.70
C THR A 80 -7.61 -15.80 10.20
N ALA A 81 -6.71 -16.32 9.35
CA ALA A 81 -6.83 -16.24 7.90
C ALA A 81 -8.07 -17.00 7.38
N ALA A 82 -8.35 -18.18 7.93
CA ALA A 82 -9.53 -18.96 7.58
C ALA A 82 -10.85 -18.25 7.99
N ALA A 83 -10.88 -17.63 9.17
CA ALA A 83 -12.03 -16.86 9.62
C ALA A 83 -12.26 -15.62 8.73
N TYR A 84 -11.19 -14.88 8.43
CA TYR A 84 -11.25 -13.69 7.56
C TYR A 84 -11.83 -14.00 6.18
N THR A 85 -11.35 -15.07 5.53
CA THR A 85 -11.79 -15.46 4.18
C THR A 85 -13.22 -15.98 4.13
N ARG A 86 -13.68 -16.72 5.16
CA ARG A 86 -15.07 -17.19 5.25
C ARG A 86 -16.06 -16.05 5.44
N THR A 87 -15.76 -15.07 6.29
CA THR A 87 -16.63 -13.92 6.51
C THR A 87 -16.73 -13.06 5.26
N ALA A 88 -15.59 -12.77 4.61
CA ALA A 88 -15.56 -12.04 3.35
C ALA A 88 -16.36 -12.76 2.24
N ALA A 89 -16.25 -14.09 2.13
CA ALA A 89 -17.03 -14.85 1.16
C ALA A 89 -18.55 -14.75 1.40
N ASN A 90 -18.99 -14.78 2.66
CA ASN A 90 -20.39 -14.59 3.02
C ASN A 90 -20.89 -13.18 2.69
N GLU A 91 -20.08 -12.16 2.97
CA GLU A 91 -20.40 -10.76 2.64
C GLU A 91 -20.51 -10.55 1.13
N ILE A 92 -19.56 -11.08 0.35
CA ILE A 92 -19.57 -11.00 -1.11
C ILE A 92 -20.82 -11.66 -1.68
N TYR A 93 -21.17 -12.85 -1.22
CA TYR A 93 -22.36 -13.55 -1.73
C TYR A 93 -23.66 -12.79 -1.42
N ARG A 94 -23.74 -12.16 -0.24
CA ARG A 94 -24.92 -11.37 0.17
C ARG A 94 -25.01 -10.02 -0.52
N GLN A 95 -23.88 -9.36 -0.76
CA GLN A 95 -23.85 -8.04 -1.42
C GLN A 95 -23.96 -8.16 -2.94
N PHE A 96 -23.35 -9.19 -3.52
CA PHE A 96 -23.30 -9.43 -4.96
C PHE A 96 -24.06 -10.71 -5.32
N HIS A 97 -25.38 -10.66 -5.15
CA HIS A 97 -26.24 -11.76 -5.58
C HIS A 97 -26.08 -11.97 -7.08
N ARG A 98 -25.74 -13.20 -7.47
CA ARG A 98 -25.78 -13.60 -8.88
C ARG A 98 -27.25 -13.64 -9.29
N LEU A 99 -27.62 -12.82 -10.25
CA LEU A 99 -28.91 -12.98 -10.93
C LEU A 99 -28.88 -14.30 -11.73
N PRO A 100 -30.05 -14.94 -11.95
CA PRO A 100 -30.16 -16.04 -12.89
C PRO A 100 -29.49 -15.63 -14.20
N ASN A 101 -28.58 -16.45 -14.74
CA ASN A 101 -27.93 -16.17 -16.02
C ASN A 101 -29.01 -16.29 -17.12
N PRO A 102 -29.55 -15.17 -17.66
CA PRO A 102 -30.62 -15.25 -18.62
C PRO A 102 -30.06 -15.65 -19.98
N ASP A 103 -30.88 -16.33 -20.80
CA ASP A 103 -30.53 -16.53 -22.21
C ASP A 103 -30.54 -15.18 -22.93
N LEU A 104 -29.38 -14.76 -23.45
CA LEU A 104 -29.24 -13.56 -24.27
C LEU A 104 -29.30 -13.95 -25.75
N VAL A 105 -30.39 -13.59 -26.42
CA VAL A 105 -30.47 -13.70 -27.88
C VAL A 105 -29.83 -12.45 -28.48
N MET A 106 -28.60 -12.58 -28.99
CA MET A 106 -27.90 -11.51 -29.70
C MET A 106 -28.14 -11.65 -31.20
N TYR A 107 -28.78 -10.66 -31.81
CA TYR A 107 -28.95 -10.58 -33.26
C TYR A 107 -27.91 -9.62 -33.84
N VAL A 108 -26.89 -10.15 -34.50
CA VAL A 108 -25.89 -9.35 -35.21
C VAL A 108 -26.37 -9.18 -36.65
N PHE A 109 -26.67 -7.95 -37.05
CA PHE A 109 -26.94 -7.67 -38.45
C PHE A 109 -25.65 -7.85 -39.26
N PRO A 110 -25.65 -8.65 -40.34
CA PRO A 110 -24.45 -8.91 -41.15
C PRO A 110 -23.77 -7.64 -41.69
N HIS A 111 -24.51 -6.54 -41.84
CA HIS A 111 -24.00 -5.27 -42.36
C HIS A 111 -23.26 -4.41 -41.31
N LEU A 112 -23.23 -4.82 -40.04
CA LEU A 112 -22.50 -4.14 -38.96
C LEU A 112 -21.19 -4.86 -38.58
N ALA A 113 -20.96 -6.07 -39.10
CA ALA A 113 -19.63 -6.66 -39.11
C ALA A 113 -18.81 -5.89 -40.15
N GLY A 114 -17.78 -5.16 -39.71
CA GLY A 114 -16.87 -4.46 -40.62
C GLY A 114 -16.10 -5.43 -41.53
N THR A 115 -15.08 -4.93 -42.22
CA THR A 115 -14.25 -5.75 -43.13
C THR A 115 -13.39 -6.80 -42.45
N ASP A 116 -13.35 -6.82 -41.11
CA ASP A 116 -12.67 -7.86 -40.34
C ASP A 116 -13.62 -9.05 -40.14
N PRO A 117 -13.32 -10.23 -40.71
CA PRO A 117 -14.09 -11.44 -40.50
C PRO A 117 -13.82 -11.96 -39.10
N VAL A 118 -14.50 -11.41 -38.09
CA VAL A 118 -14.57 -12.04 -36.78
C VAL A 118 -15.61 -13.16 -36.89
N PRO A 119 -15.25 -14.44 -36.72
CA PRO A 119 -16.21 -15.52 -36.80
C PRO A 119 -17.26 -15.34 -35.71
N VAL A 120 -18.52 -15.21 -36.12
CA VAL A 120 -19.66 -15.30 -35.22
C VAL A 120 -19.73 -16.75 -34.72
N PRO A 121 -19.69 -17.01 -33.41
CA PRO A 121 -19.82 -18.37 -32.90
C PRO A 121 -21.20 -18.95 -33.27
N GLY A 122 -21.21 -19.93 -34.19
CA GLY A 122 -22.36 -20.77 -34.49
C GLY A 122 -22.57 -21.05 -35.98
N THR A 123 -22.05 -22.17 -36.48
CA THR A 123 -22.77 -23.46 -36.60
C THR A 123 -21.79 -24.60 -36.36
#